data_AF-A0A3D2FQQ7-F1
#
_entry.id   AF-A0A3D2FQQ7-F1
#
_cell.length_a   1.000
_cell.length_b   1.000
_cell.length_c   1.000
_cell.angle_alpha   90.00
_cell.angle_beta   90.00
_cell.angle_gamma   90.00
#
_symmetry.space_group_name_H-M   'P 1'
#
loop_
_entity.id
_entity.type
_entity.pdbx_description
1 polymer ?
#
loop_
_entity_poly.entity_id
_entity_poly.type
_entity_poly.pdbx_seq_one_letter_code
_entity_poly.pdbx_strand_id
1 'polypeptide(L)'
;MDNAFKKLSSANSSVILEGLNEIENEISNGVPEEKLPIMLDAVTSLFYIDAFDRPDLAAVLKKAMETVAKMGAVAVPLVLEKVIDADIKAELNFGRACGLMDENAIQPLMDVLSSKDSSDKIAFALYALGKIQSPKIVAVLPLILEKVNSPQKECEDTAVRALGKICENMNPDDVNTDFRESMFNALVSKLSHGNDVIRSKAIRNLGKLIRFGFANDIQTKEIMTKVKQAMGLDENRQLDPAFLVRREAQEILDLA
;
A
#
# COMPACT_ATOMS: atom_id res chain seq x y z
N MET A 1 17.38 -11.21 -26.12
CA MET A 1 16.25 -11.45 -25.21
C MET A 1 16.11 -12.91 -24.78
N ASP A 2 16.02 -13.90 -25.67
CA ASP A 2 15.79 -15.31 -25.26
C ASP A 2 16.82 -15.85 -24.25
N ASN A 3 18.08 -15.45 -24.39
CA ASN A 3 19.13 -15.78 -23.43
C ASN A 3 18.89 -15.14 -22.05
N ALA A 4 18.42 -13.89 -22.01
CA ALA A 4 18.10 -13.18 -20.77
C ALA A 4 16.92 -13.85 -20.04
N PHE A 5 15.88 -14.24 -20.77
CA PHE A 5 14.73 -14.96 -20.21
C PHE A 5 15.12 -16.33 -19.67
N LYS A 6 15.98 -17.07 -20.37
CA LYS A 6 16.52 -18.35 -19.89
C LYS A 6 17.28 -18.21 -18.56
N LYS A 7 17.98 -17.10 -18.35
CA LYS A 7 18.69 -16.82 -17.09
C LYS A 7 17.73 -16.66 -15.90
N LEU A 8 16.50 -16.16 -16.12
CA LEU A 8 15.51 -15.98 -15.04
C LEU A 8 15.02 -17.31 -14.45
N SER A 9 15.08 -18.41 -15.22
CA SER A 9 14.73 -19.76 -14.75
C SER A 9 15.86 -20.45 -13.99
N SER A 10 17.01 -19.80 -13.80
CA SER A 10 18.14 -20.37 -13.06
C SER A 10 17.83 -20.51 -11.57
N ALA A 11 18.43 -21.49 -10.89
CA ALA A 11 18.40 -21.57 -9.43
C ALA A 11 19.41 -20.61 -8.75
N ASN A 12 20.40 -20.11 -9.51
CA ASN A 12 21.50 -19.28 -9.01
C ASN A 12 21.14 -17.79 -9.09
N SER A 13 21.15 -17.12 -7.95
CA SER A 13 20.80 -15.69 -7.82
C SER A 13 21.62 -14.77 -8.72
N SER A 14 22.93 -15.01 -8.86
CA SER A 14 23.82 -14.21 -9.72
C SER A 14 23.42 -14.30 -11.19
N VAL A 15 23.01 -15.49 -11.65
CA VAL A 15 22.57 -15.70 -13.04
C VAL A 15 21.25 -15.00 -13.30
N ILE A 16 20.29 -15.09 -12.36
CA ILE A 16 19.01 -14.37 -12.48
C ILE A 16 19.24 -12.86 -12.53
N LEU A 17 20.08 -12.33 -11.64
CA LEU A 17 20.43 -10.90 -11.61
C LEU A 17 21.06 -10.43 -12.92
N GLU A 18 21.93 -11.24 -13.53
CA GLU A 18 22.48 -10.96 -14.85
C GLU A 18 21.38 -10.87 -15.93
N GLY A 19 20.43 -11.81 -15.93
CA GLY A 19 19.27 -11.77 -16.83
C GLY A 19 18.39 -10.54 -16.62
N LEU A 20 18.13 -10.14 -15.38
CA LEU A 20 17.38 -8.91 -15.05
C LEU A 20 18.11 -7.66 -15.53
N ASN A 21 19.44 -7.59 -15.38
CA ASN A 21 20.24 -6.47 -15.90
C ASN A 21 20.20 -6.38 -17.42
N GLU A 22 20.23 -7.51 -18.12
CA GLU A 22 20.08 -7.54 -19.58
C GLU A 22 18.70 -7.00 -20.02
N ILE A 23 17.62 -7.44 -19.36
CA ILE A 23 16.26 -6.95 -19.64
C ILE A 23 16.16 -5.44 -19.36
N GLU A 24 16.74 -4.98 -18.25
CA GLU A 24 16.73 -3.57 -17.88
C GLU A 24 17.48 -2.66 -18.87
N ASN A 25 18.58 -3.16 -19.45
CA ASN A 25 19.29 -2.46 -20.51
C ASN A 25 18.42 -2.33 -21.77
N GLU A 26 17.68 -3.37 -22.14
CA GLU A 26 16.71 -3.30 -23.24
C GLU A 26 15.59 -2.29 -22.94
N ILE A 27 15.10 -2.25 -21.69
CA ILE A 27 14.10 -1.26 -21.26
C ILE A 27 14.62 0.17 -21.44
N SER A 28 15.87 0.41 -21.03
CA SER A 28 16.50 1.72 -21.11
C SER A 28 16.74 2.20 -22.55
N ASN A 29 16.81 1.28 -23.51
CA ASN A 29 16.96 1.60 -24.94
C ASN A 29 15.62 1.87 -25.64
N GLY A 30 14.50 1.81 -24.92
CA GLY A 30 13.15 1.94 -25.44
C GLY A 30 12.56 0.58 -25.81
N VAL A 31 11.58 0.12 -25.02
CA VAL A 31 10.87 -1.15 -25.27
C VAL A 31 9.86 -0.97 -26.39
N PRO A 32 9.95 -1.75 -27.50
CA PRO A 32 8.86 -1.84 -28.46
C PRO A 32 7.59 -2.36 -27.77
N GLU A 33 6.44 -1.74 -28.05
CA GLU A 33 5.17 -2.05 -27.38
C GLU A 33 4.81 -3.54 -27.45
N GLU A 34 5.15 -4.21 -28.56
CA GLU A 34 4.91 -5.65 -28.74
C GLU A 34 5.75 -6.56 -27.84
N LYS A 35 6.89 -6.08 -27.33
CA LYS A 35 7.80 -6.85 -26.46
C LYS A 35 7.51 -6.66 -24.97
N LEU A 36 6.83 -5.58 -24.61
CA LEU A 36 6.56 -5.25 -23.21
C LEU A 36 5.80 -6.35 -22.47
N PRO A 37 4.71 -6.95 -23.00
CA PRO A 37 4.00 -8.02 -22.31
C PRO A 37 4.89 -9.23 -22.02
N ILE A 38 5.78 -9.57 -22.97
CA ILE A 38 6.71 -10.71 -22.84
C ILE A 38 7.76 -10.43 -21.76
N MET A 39 8.35 -9.23 -21.76
CA MET A 39 9.31 -8.84 -20.73
C MET A 39 8.66 -8.78 -19.34
N LEU A 40 7.48 -8.19 -19.25
CA LEU A 40 6.73 -8.10 -18.00
C LEU A 40 6.42 -9.50 -17.46
N ASP A 41 5.90 -10.40 -18.29
CA ASP A 41 5.59 -11.77 -17.87
C ASP A 41 6.84 -12.51 -17.37
N ALA A 42 7.94 -12.41 -18.11
CA ALA A 42 9.22 -13.03 -17.74
C ALA A 42 9.72 -12.52 -16.38
N VAL A 43 9.72 -11.20 -16.15
CA VAL A 43 10.20 -10.61 -14.90
C VAL A 43 9.26 -10.90 -13.73
N THR A 44 7.95 -10.80 -13.95
CA THR A 44 6.94 -10.96 -12.89
C THR A 44 6.72 -12.42 -12.49
N SER A 45 7.17 -13.39 -13.28
CA SER A 45 7.27 -14.80 -12.85
C SER A 45 8.08 -14.96 -11.55
N LEU A 46 9.05 -14.07 -11.31
CA LEU A 46 9.85 -14.05 -10.08
C LEU A 46 9.04 -13.60 -8.85
N PHE A 47 7.91 -12.90 -9.00
CA PHE A 47 7.13 -12.38 -7.87
C PHE A 47 6.47 -13.46 -7.03
N TYR A 48 6.37 -14.68 -7.56
CA TYR A 48 5.84 -15.86 -6.87
C TYR A 48 6.91 -16.57 -6.01
N ILE A 49 8.17 -16.11 -6.04
CA ILE A 49 9.22 -16.63 -5.16
C ILE A 49 8.93 -16.20 -3.73
N ASP A 50 8.90 -17.18 -2.81
CA ASP A 50 8.87 -16.89 -1.39
C ASP A 50 10.28 -16.58 -0.88
N ALA A 51 10.51 -15.33 -0.48
CA ALA A 51 11.77 -14.87 0.10
C ALA A 51 12.07 -15.52 1.46
N PHE A 52 11.06 -16.07 2.16
CA PHE A 52 11.27 -16.81 3.41
C PHE A 52 11.91 -18.18 3.13
N ASP A 53 11.43 -18.87 2.10
CA ASP A 53 11.97 -20.17 1.68
C ASP A 53 13.28 -20.02 0.88
N ARG A 54 13.43 -18.91 0.16
CA ARG A 54 14.61 -18.56 -0.65
C ARG A 54 15.16 -17.17 -0.27
N PRO A 55 15.73 -17.02 0.93
CA PRO A 55 16.29 -15.74 1.38
C PRO A 55 17.46 -15.27 0.51
N ASP A 56 18.16 -16.19 -0.14
CA ASP A 56 19.20 -15.89 -1.13
C ASP A 56 18.67 -15.18 -2.38
N LEU A 57 17.36 -15.27 -2.66
CA LEU A 57 16.68 -14.61 -3.77
C LEU A 57 16.01 -13.29 -3.37
N ALA A 58 16.16 -12.82 -2.14
CA ALA A 58 15.59 -11.53 -1.73
C ALA A 58 16.09 -10.36 -2.59
N ALA A 59 17.37 -10.37 -2.97
CA ALA A 59 17.95 -9.36 -3.87
C ALA A 59 17.39 -9.47 -5.30
N VAL A 60 17.10 -10.69 -5.77
CA VAL A 60 16.47 -10.96 -7.06
C VAL A 60 15.06 -10.38 -7.10
N LEU A 61 14.25 -10.63 -6.07
CA LEU A 61 12.90 -10.07 -5.95
C LEU A 61 12.92 -8.54 -5.96
N LYS A 62 13.84 -7.94 -5.20
CA LYS A 62 14.01 -6.49 -5.19
C LYS A 62 14.33 -5.96 -6.58
N LYS A 63 15.31 -6.56 -7.26
CA LYS A 63 15.71 -6.16 -8.61
C LYS A 63 14.57 -6.36 -9.62
N ALA A 64 13.81 -7.44 -9.52
CA ALA A 64 12.65 -7.67 -10.39
C ALA A 64 11.58 -6.57 -10.22
N MET A 65 11.29 -6.14 -8.98
CA MET A 65 10.37 -5.02 -8.74
C MET A 65 10.90 -3.71 -9.33
N GLU A 66 12.20 -3.44 -9.21
CA GLU A 66 12.84 -2.27 -9.83
C GLU A 66 12.79 -2.33 -11.36
N THR A 67 12.99 -3.52 -11.95
CA THR A 67 12.89 -3.73 -13.41
C THR A 67 11.47 -3.49 -13.92
N VAL A 68 10.44 -3.98 -13.22
CA VAL A 68 9.03 -3.67 -13.55
C VAL A 68 8.75 -2.17 -13.39
N ALA A 69 9.27 -1.53 -12.34
CA ALA A 69 9.10 -0.09 -12.14
C ALA A 69 9.70 0.74 -13.30
N LYS A 70 10.84 0.31 -13.84
CA LYS A 70 11.48 0.95 -15.00
C LYS A 70 10.70 0.81 -16.32
N MET A 71 9.79 -0.16 -16.42
CA MET A 71 8.84 -0.22 -17.54
C MET A 71 7.82 0.93 -17.51
N GLY A 72 7.66 1.57 -16.34
CA GLY A 72 6.88 2.79 -16.17
C GLY A 72 5.38 2.60 -16.27
N ALA A 73 4.68 3.72 -16.41
CA ALA A 73 3.21 3.80 -16.41
C ALA A 73 2.55 2.90 -17.47
N VAL A 74 3.23 2.66 -18.59
CA VAL A 74 2.71 1.87 -19.71
C VAL A 74 2.53 0.38 -19.33
N ALA A 75 3.22 -0.10 -18.30
CA ALA A 75 3.08 -1.45 -17.77
C ALA A 75 1.90 -1.61 -16.79
N VAL A 76 1.32 -0.50 -16.28
CA VAL A 76 0.27 -0.56 -15.25
C VAL A 76 -0.96 -1.36 -15.69
N PRO A 77 -1.53 -1.16 -16.91
CA PRO A 77 -2.67 -1.97 -17.36
C PRO A 77 -2.35 -3.47 -17.39
N LEU A 78 -1.15 -3.83 -17.82
CA LEU A 78 -0.73 -5.24 -17.86
C LEU A 78 -0.54 -5.82 -16.45
N VAL A 79 0.00 -5.04 -15.51
CA VAL A 79 0.10 -5.43 -14.09
C VAL A 79 -1.29 -5.66 -13.48
N LEU A 80 -2.25 -4.79 -13.77
CA LEU A 80 -3.63 -4.90 -13.29
C LEU A 80 -4.35 -6.16 -13.82
N GLU A 81 -4.03 -6.62 -15.04
CA GLU A 81 -4.56 -7.89 -15.53
C GLU A 81 -3.92 -9.09 -14.82
N LYS A 82 -2.62 -9.03 -14.52
CA LYS A 82 -1.92 -10.14 -13.85
C LYS A 82 -2.32 -10.32 -12.38
N VAL A 83 -2.75 -9.26 -11.70
CA VAL A 83 -3.03 -9.32 -10.27
C VAL A 83 -4.31 -10.08 -9.92
N ILE A 84 -5.26 -10.17 -10.86
CA ILE A 84 -6.57 -10.83 -10.65
C ILE A 84 -6.40 -12.28 -10.21
N ASP A 85 -5.44 -12.99 -10.79
CA ASP A 85 -5.17 -14.41 -10.53
C ASP A 85 -3.90 -14.62 -9.69
N ALA A 86 -3.32 -13.55 -9.14
CA ALA A 86 -2.12 -13.62 -8.33
C ALA A 86 -2.43 -14.08 -6.90
N ASP A 87 -1.50 -14.82 -6.28
CA ASP A 87 -1.56 -15.03 -4.84
C ASP A 87 -1.18 -13.75 -4.09
N ILE A 88 -1.53 -13.70 -2.80
CA ILE A 88 -1.30 -12.52 -1.94
C ILE A 88 0.18 -12.08 -1.92
N LYS A 89 1.14 -13.00 -2.00
CA LYS A 89 2.57 -12.64 -1.97
C LYS A 89 2.98 -11.98 -3.28
N ALA A 90 2.56 -12.55 -4.41
CA ALA A 90 2.79 -11.97 -5.73
C ALA A 90 2.10 -10.61 -5.86
N GLU A 91 0.84 -10.47 -5.44
CA GLU A 91 0.11 -9.20 -5.40
C GLU A 91 0.87 -8.11 -4.61
N LEU A 92 1.40 -8.45 -3.43
CA LEU A 92 2.20 -7.51 -2.65
C LEU A 92 3.47 -7.07 -3.39
N ASN A 93 4.10 -7.94 -4.16
CA ASN A 93 5.26 -7.62 -4.98
C ASN A 93 4.88 -6.76 -6.19
N PHE A 94 3.74 -7.03 -6.85
CA PHE A 94 3.18 -6.15 -7.89
C PHE A 94 2.94 -4.74 -7.37
N GLY A 95 2.25 -4.60 -6.23
CA GLY A 95 1.97 -3.27 -5.68
C GLY A 95 3.22 -2.54 -5.18
N ARG A 96 4.25 -3.27 -4.74
CA ARG A 96 5.57 -2.69 -4.44
C ARG A 96 6.28 -2.20 -5.70
N ALA A 97 6.23 -2.96 -6.80
CA ALA A 97 6.79 -2.55 -8.08
C ALA A 97 6.10 -1.27 -8.59
N CYS A 98 4.76 -1.20 -8.54
CA CYS A 98 4.02 0.03 -8.86
C CYS A 98 4.40 1.20 -7.94
N GLY A 99 4.62 0.95 -6.65
CA GLY A 99 5.08 1.96 -5.71
C GLY A 99 6.49 2.52 -5.97
N LEU A 100 7.31 1.79 -6.72
CA LEU A 100 8.64 2.22 -7.17
C LEU A 100 8.61 2.97 -8.51
N MET A 101 7.47 3.00 -9.19
CA MET A 101 7.30 3.77 -10.43
C MET A 101 7.30 5.28 -10.13
N ASP A 102 7.57 6.06 -11.17
CA ASP A 102 7.45 7.51 -11.10
C ASP A 102 5.97 7.96 -11.07
N GLU A 103 5.79 9.28 -11.00
CA GLU A 103 4.48 9.92 -10.93
C GLU A 103 3.57 9.66 -12.13
N ASN A 104 4.09 9.18 -13.27
CA ASN A 104 3.26 8.88 -14.43
C ASN A 104 2.38 7.64 -14.19
N ALA A 105 2.73 6.78 -13.23
CA ALA A 105 1.89 5.64 -12.83
C ALA A 105 0.63 6.04 -12.04
N ILE A 106 0.55 7.30 -11.56
CA ILE A 106 -0.58 7.76 -10.75
C ILE A 106 -1.88 7.75 -11.55
N GLN A 107 -1.89 8.33 -12.75
CA GLN A 107 -3.13 8.48 -13.53
C GLN A 107 -3.74 7.12 -13.93
N PRO A 108 -2.98 6.16 -14.51
CA PRO A 108 -3.53 4.84 -14.83
C PRO A 108 -4.12 4.10 -13.62
N LEU A 109 -3.53 4.25 -12.44
CA LEU A 109 -4.07 3.66 -11.20
C LEU A 109 -5.30 4.42 -10.68
N MET A 110 -5.35 5.75 -10.83
CA MET A 110 -6.53 6.55 -10.49
C MET A 110 -7.74 6.19 -11.36
N ASP A 111 -7.51 5.92 -12.65
CA ASP A 111 -8.57 5.54 -13.59
C ASP A 111 -9.32 4.27 -13.13
N VAL A 112 -8.62 3.34 -12.47
CA VAL A 112 -9.23 2.14 -11.85
C VAL A 112 -10.15 2.49 -10.69
N LEU A 113 -9.83 3.51 -9.88
CA LEU A 113 -10.66 3.88 -8.73
C LEU A 113 -12.02 4.47 -9.14
N SER A 114 -12.09 5.03 -10.34
CA SER A 114 -13.28 5.65 -10.93
C SER A 114 -14.01 4.74 -11.92
N SER A 115 -13.51 3.52 -12.18
CA SER A 115 -14.10 2.58 -13.13
C SER A 115 -15.17 1.70 -12.49
N LYS A 116 -15.72 0.76 -13.29
CA LYS A 116 -16.57 -0.34 -12.82
C LYS A 116 -15.79 -1.65 -12.67
N ASP A 117 -14.47 -1.57 -12.42
CA ASP A 117 -13.63 -2.73 -12.19
C ASP A 117 -14.03 -3.51 -10.93
N SER A 118 -13.45 -4.70 -10.76
CA SER A 118 -13.65 -5.52 -9.58
C SER A 118 -13.11 -4.84 -8.31
N SER A 119 -13.66 -5.22 -7.15
CA SER A 119 -13.15 -4.79 -5.85
C SER A 119 -11.66 -5.03 -5.69
N ASP A 120 -11.17 -6.12 -6.25
CA ASP A 120 -9.80 -6.58 -6.08
C ASP A 120 -8.84 -5.67 -6.87
N LYS A 121 -9.21 -5.28 -8.10
CA LYS A 121 -8.46 -4.27 -8.87
C LYS A 121 -8.46 -2.91 -8.19
N ILE A 122 -9.61 -2.49 -7.64
CA ILE A 122 -9.73 -1.21 -6.91
C ILE A 122 -8.86 -1.24 -5.64
N ALA A 123 -8.92 -2.32 -4.86
CA ALA A 123 -8.10 -2.51 -3.67
C ALA A 123 -6.61 -2.50 -4.01
N PHE A 124 -6.21 -3.24 -5.06
CA PHE A 124 -4.83 -3.22 -5.55
C PHE A 124 -4.38 -1.81 -5.94
N ALA A 125 -5.20 -1.07 -6.71
CA ALA A 125 -4.89 0.29 -7.13
C ALA A 125 -4.71 1.22 -5.92
N LEU A 126 -5.59 1.15 -4.91
CA LEU A 126 -5.45 1.89 -3.65
C LEU A 126 -4.14 1.54 -2.93
N TYR A 127 -3.78 0.26 -2.89
CA TYR A 127 -2.54 -0.20 -2.27
C TYR A 127 -1.30 0.33 -2.99
N ALA A 128 -1.28 0.25 -4.33
CA ALA A 128 -0.19 0.73 -5.17
C ALA A 128 -0.04 2.26 -5.10
N LEU A 129 -1.15 3.01 -5.20
CA LEU A 129 -1.17 4.47 -5.09
C LEU A 129 -0.60 4.94 -3.75
N GLY A 130 -0.96 4.28 -2.65
CA GLY A 130 -0.41 4.60 -1.32
C GLY A 130 1.11 4.39 -1.24
N LYS A 131 1.74 3.64 -2.15
CA LYS A 131 3.18 3.35 -2.13
C LYS A 131 4.01 4.32 -2.97
N ILE A 132 3.41 5.00 -3.94
CA ILE A 132 4.11 5.94 -4.81
C ILE A 132 4.61 7.14 -3.99
N GLN A 133 5.87 7.51 -4.21
CA GLN A 133 6.53 8.64 -3.56
C GLN A 133 6.65 9.80 -4.55
N SER A 134 5.58 10.58 -4.68
CA SER A 134 5.58 11.82 -5.47
C SER A 134 4.62 12.83 -4.84
N PRO A 135 4.96 14.13 -4.79
CA PRO A 135 4.01 15.18 -4.40
C PRO A 135 2.71 15.17 -5.21
N LYS A 136 2.75 14.70 -6.47
CA LYS A 136 1.56 14.60 -7.33
C LYS A 136 0.52 13.59 -6.82
N ILE A 137 0.86 12.72 -5.87
CA ILE A 137 -0.08 11.77 -5.26
C ILE A 137 -1.20 12.47 -4.49
N VAL A 138 -1.06 13.77 -4.19
CA VAL A 138 -2.13 14.61 -3.61
C VAL A 138 -3.43 14.53 -4.41
N ALA A 139 -3.34 14.39 -5.74
CA ALA A 139 -4.50 14.34 -6.63
C ALA A 139 -5.41 13.11 -6.37
N VAL A 140 -4.88 12.08 -5.70
CA VAL A 140 -5.60 10.84 -5.40
C VAL A 140 -6.48 10.97 -4.15
N LEU A 141 -6.19 11.94 -3.26
CA LEU A 141 -6.85 12.06 -1.97
C LEU A 141 -8.39 12.09 -2.04
N PRO A 142 -9.04 12.82 -2.96
CA PRO A 142 -10.50 12.79 -3.09
C PRO A 142 -11.05 11.38 -3.30
N LEU A 143 -10.40 10.60 -4.17
CA LEU A 143 -10.82 9.23 -4.51
C LEU A 143 -10.60 8.28 -3.34
N ILE A 144 -9.47 8.38 -2.64
CA ILE A 144 -9.23 7.57 -1.43
C ILE A 144 -10.26 7.91 -0.34
N LEU A 145 -10.53 9.19 -0.12
CA LEU A 145 -11.53 9.65 0.87
C LEU A 145 -12.94 9.18 0.54
N GLU A 146 -13.30 9.01 -0.74
CA GLU A 146 -14.55 8.33 -1.12
C GLU A 146 -14.51 6.85 -0.72
N LYS A 147 -13.41 6.15 -1.05
CA LYS A 147 -13.30 4.70 -0.82
C LYS A 147 -13.15 4.31 0.65
N VAL A 148 -12.82 5.23 1.57
CA VAL A 148 -12.82 4.91 3.01
C VAL A 148 -14.20 4.50 3.53
N ASN A 149 -15.29 4.75 2.81
CA ASN A 149 -16.63 4.29 3.16
C ASN A 149 -17.19 3.32 2.10
N SER A 150 -16.32 2.65 1.34
CA SER A 150 -16.75 1.66 0.35
C SER A 150 -17.59 0.55 1.02
N PRO A 151 -18.69 0.11 0.38
CA PRO A 151 -19.42 -1.06 0.87
C PRO A 151 -18.63 -2.37 0.66
N GLN A 152 -17.61 -2.37 -0.21
CA GLN A 152 -16.70 -3.50 -0.35
C GLN A 152 -15.60 -3.41 0.72
N LYS A 153 -15.58 -4.37 1.64
CA LYS A 153 -14.70 -4.39 2.82
C LYS A 153 -13.22 -4.25 2.48
N GLU A 154 -12.78 -4.86 1.39
CA GLU A 154 -11.38 -4.83 0.98
C GLU A 154 -10.95 -3.45 0.45
N CYS A 155 -11.82 -2.82 -0.34
CA CYS A 155 -11.63 -1.44 -0.78
C CYS A 155 -11.62 -0.48 0.41
N GLU A 156 -12.54 -0.65 1.36
CA GLU A 156 -12.62 0.17 2.58
C GLU A 156 -11.32 0.05 3.40
N ASP A 157 -10.91 -1.18 3.71
CA ASP A 157 -9.72 -1.47 4.49
C ASP A 157 -8.45 -0.89 3.85
N THR A 158 -8.34 -1.06 2.52
CA THR A 158 -7.19 -0.59 1.76
C THR A 158 -7.17 0.92 1.62
N ALA A 159 -8.32 1.57 1.46
CA ALA A 159 -8.42 3.04 1.45
C ALA A 159 -8.01 3.64 2.79
N VAL A 160 -8.48 3.08 3.91
CA VAL A 160 -8.05 3.51 5.26
C VAL A 160 -6.55 3.36 5.40
N ARG A 161 -5.97 2.25 4.94
CA ARG A 161 -4.51 2.04 4.93
C ARG A 161 -3.79 3.06 4.04
N ALA A 162 -4.32 3.34 2.86
CA ALA A 162 -3.74 4.25 1.87
C ALA A 162 -3.59 5.68 2.43
N LEU A 163 -4.60 6.18 3.17
CA LEU A 163 -4.49 7.49 3.84
C LEU A 163 -3.24 7.60 4.71
N GLY A 164 -3.00 6.60 5.56
CA GLY A 164 -1.81 6.59 6.41
C GLY A 164 -0.52 6.40 5.63
N LYS A 165 -0.55 5.73 4.47
CA LYS A 165 0.63 5.55 3.62
C LYS A 165 0.99 6.81 2.83
N ILE A 166 -0.01 7.56 2.38
CA ILE A 166 0.20 8.88 1.78
C ILE A 166 0.90 9.82 2.77
N CYS A 167 0.52 9.80 4.05
CA CYS A 167 1.21 10.58 5.09
C CYS A 167 2.71 10.25 5.20
N GLU A 168 3.10 8.99 4.97
CA GLU A 168 4.52 8.58 5.02
C GLU A 168 5.31 9.06 3.81
N ASN A 169 4.63 9.29 2.69
CA ASN A 169 5.22 9.48 1.36
C ASN A 169 5.08 10.91 0.82
N MET A 170 4.43 11.80 1.55
CA MET A 170 4.19 13.20 1.18
C MET A 170 4.69 14.16 2.23
N ASN A 171 5.07 15.36 1.80
CA ASN A 171 5.22 16.49 2.71
C ASN A 171 3.83 17.07 3.05
N PRO A 172 3.47 17.27 4.33
CA PRO A 172 2.20 17.90 4.71
C PRO A 172 2.00 19.31 4.11
N ASP A 173 3.07 20.03 3.78
CA ASP A 173 2.98 21.36 3.16
C ASP A 173 2.46 21.30 1.70
N ASP A 174 2.59 20.15 1.04
CA ASP A 174 2.04 19.91 -0.30
C ASP A 174 0.53 19.58 -0.25
N VAL A 175 -0.05 19.45 0.94
CA VAL A 175 -1.46 19.09 1.16
C VAL A 175 -2.20 20.26 1.80
N ASN A 176 -3.22 20.76 1.11
CA ASN A 176 -4.04 21.83 1.64
C ASN A 176 -4.73 21.43 2.97
N THR A 177 -5.07 22.42 3.78
CA THR A 177 -5.63 22.20 5.12
C THR A 177 -6.96 21.44 5.07
N ASP A 178 -7.80 21.68 4.06
CA ASP A 178 -9.10 21.00 3.91
C ASP A 178 -8.94 19.49 3.72
N PHE A 179 -7.94 19.06 2.92
CA PHE A 179 -7.62 17.65 2.76
C PHE A 179 -7.03 17.07 4.03
N ARG A 180 -6.13 17.78 4.72
CA ARG A 180 -5.59 17.31 6.01
C ARG A 180 -6.69 17.11 7.04
N GLU A 181 -7.65 18.04 7.11
CA GLU A 181 -8.83 17.93 7.95
C GLU A 181 -9.74 16.77 7.54
N SER A 182 -9.98 16.58 6.24
CA SER A 182 -10.77 15.46 5.72
C SER A 182 -10.14 14.10 6.04
N MET A 183 -8.81 13.99 5.93
CA MET A 183 -8.06 12.80 6.32
C MET A 183 -8.20 12.51 7.82
N PHE A 184 -8.06 13.54 8.66
CA PHE A 184 -8.26 13.45 10.10
C PHE A 184 -9.68 12.97 10.45
N ASN A 185 -10.70 13.64 9.92
CA ASN A 185 -12.11 13.33 10.18
C ASN A 185 -12.48 11.91 9.69
N ALA A 186 -11.98 11.52 8.52
CA ALA A 186 -12.16 10.17 7.99
C ALA A 186 -11.60 9.13 8.96
N LEU A 187 -10.37 9.29 9.44
CA LEU A 187 -9.75 8.35 10.38
C LEU A 187 -10.44 8.34 11.77
N VAL A 188 -10.84 9.51 12.29
CA VAL A 188 -11.59 9.59 13.56
C VAL A 188 -12.93 8.84 13.46
N SER A 189 -13.65 8.98 12.34
CA SER A 189 -14.92 8.26 12.12
C SER A 189 -14.76 6.73 12.19
N LYS A 190 -13.59 6.22 11.79
CA LYS A 190 -13.27 4.78 11.79
C LYS A 190 -12.96 4.22 13.16
N LEU A 191 -12.81 5.05 14.20
CA LEU A 191 -12.66 4.58 15.57
C LEU A 191 -13.93 3.91 16.11
N SER A 192 -15.10 4.23 15.56
CA SER A 192 -16.38 3.61 15.93
C SER A 192 -16.78 2.46 14.99
N HIS A 193 -15.89 2.04 14.08
CA HIS A 193 -16.19 1.00 13.10
C HIS A 193 -16.41 -0.37 13.76
N GLY A 194 -17.36 -1.18 13.28
CA GLY A 194 -17.66 -2.50 13.87
C GLY A 194 -16.51 -3.50 13.75
N ASN A 195 -15.73 -3.43 12.67
CA ASN A 195 -14.53 -4.24 12.45
C ASN A 195 -13.33 -3.69 13.24
N ASP A 196 -12.76 -4.51 14.11
CA ASP A 196 -11.62 -4.21 14.99
C ASP A 196 -10.31 -3.96 14.24
N VAL A 197 -10.08 -4.65 13.12
CA VAL A 197 -8.94 -4.42 12.24
C VAL A 197 -8.96 -3.00 11.67
N ILE A 198 -10.13 -2.51 11.25
CA ILE A 198 -10.30 -1.14 10.75
C ILE A 198 -10.08 -0.12 11.87
N ARG A 199 -10.64 -0.35 13.08
CA ARG A 199 -10.37 0.53 14.23
C ARG A 199 -8.88 0.61 14.57
N SER A 200 -8.19 -0.53 14.58
CA SER A 200 -6.75 -0.62 14.84
C SER A 200 -5.93 0.15 13.79
N LYS A 201 -6.29 0.01 12.50
CA LYS A 201 -5.66 0.77 11.41
C LYS A 201 -5.93 2.27 11.54
N ALA A 202 -7.14 2.66 11.92
CA ALA A 202 -7.49 4.06 12.16
C ALA A 202 -6.61 4.68 13.25
N ILE A 203 -6.48 4.04 14.41
CA ILE A 203 -5.57 4.47 15.49
C ILE A 203 -4.14 4.61 14.98
N ARG A 204 -3.63 3.59 14.27
CA ARG A 204 -2.27 3.63 13.71
C ARG A 204 -2.07 4.81 12.76
N ASN A 205 -3.05 5.08 11.90
CA ASN A 205 -2.96 6.14 10.90
C ASN A 205 -3.16 7.53 11.50
N LEU A 206 -3.97 7.69 12.55
CA LEU A 206 -3.99 8.93 13.35
C LEU A 206 -2.61 9.23 13.95
N GLY A 207 -1.92 8.20 14.45
CA GLY A 207 -0.53 8.34 14.89
C GLY A 207 0.43 8.78 13.78
N LYS A 208 0.18 8.38 12.52
CA LYS A 208 0.96 8.87 11.37
C LYS A 208 0.66 10.33 11.04
N LEU A 209 -0.58 10.79 11.19
CA LEU A 209 -0.89 12.20 10.99
C LEU A 209 -0.05 13.08 11.94
N ILE A 210 0.07 12.68 13.21
CA ILE A 210 0.95 13.36 14.17
C ILE A 210 2.41 13.24 13.74
N ARG A 211 2.88 12.01 13.51
CA ARG A 211 4.30 11.73 13.22
C ARG A 211 4.83 12.49 12.00
N PHE A 212 4.01 12.65 10.97
CA PHE A 212 4.39 13.29 9.71
C PHE A 212 3.87 14.73 9.57
N GLY A 213 3.36 15.35 10.64
CA GLY A 213 2.99 16.77 10.63
C GLY A 213 1.70 17.12 9.87
N PHE A 214 0.82 16.14 9.65
CA PHE A 214 -0.50 16.35 9.05
C PHE A 214 -1.57 16.76 10.07
N ALA A 215 -1.34 16.53 11.36
CA ALA A 215 -2.24 16.97 12.44
C ALA A 215 -1.72 18.26 13.08
N ASN A 216 -2.63 19.23 13.30
CA ASN A 216 -2.34 20.42 14.10
C ASN A 216 -2.41 20.12 15.61
N ASP A 217 -2.11 21.11 16.46
CA ASP A 217 -2.10 20.95 17.93
C ASP A 217 -3.46 20.53 18.51
N ILE A 218 -4.56 21.05 17.95
CA ILE A 218 -5.93 20.72 18.40
C ILE A 218 -6.23 19.26 18.06
N GLN A 219 -5.99 18.87 16.81
CA GLN A 219 -6.16 17.48 16.34
C GLN A 219 -5.25 16.52 17.10
N THR A 220 -4.01 16.91 17.39
CA THR A 220 -3.07 16.09 18.17
C THR A 220 -3.61 15.82 19.58
N LYS A 221 -4.15 16.85 20.26
CA LYS A 221 -4.79 16.67 21.58
C LYS A 221 -6.00 15.75 21.48
N GLU A 222 -6.83 15.90 20.46
CA GLU A 222 -7.98 15.04 20.24
C GLU A 222 -7.57 13.57 20.02
N ILE A 223 -6.59 13.31 19.15
CA ILE A 223 -6.04 11.98 18.91
C ILE A 223 -5.53 11.38 20.21
N MET A 224 -4.79 12.13 21.02
CA MET A 224 -4.27 11.63 22.30
C MET A 224 -5.39 11.29 23.28
N THR A 225 -6.49 12.06 23.30
CA THR A 225 -7.68 11.71 24.08
C THR A 225 -8.28 10.39 23.60
N LYS A 226 -8.47 10.21 22.29
CA LYS A 226 -9.00 8.95 21.71
C LYS A 226 -8.09 7.74 21.99
N VAL A 227 -6.77 7.92 21.93
CA VAL A 227 -5.80 6.87 22.27
C VAL A 227 -5.90 6.51 23.76
N LYS A 228 -5.99 7.49 24.66
CA LYS A 228 -6.20 7.23 26.09
C LYS A 228 -7.50 6.46 26.34
N GLN A 229 -8.60 6.82 25.67
CA GLN A 229 -9.87 6.09 25.75
C GLN A 229 -9.74 4.62 25.31
N ALA A 230 -9.07 4.38 24.18
CA ALA A 230 -8.80 3.03 23.68
C ALA A 230 -7.89 2.19 24.61
N MET A 231 -7.00 2.86 25.35
CA MET A 231 -6.08 2.25 26.30
C MET A 231 -6.62 2.16 27.74
N GLY A 232 -7.82 2.67 28.02
CA GLY A 232 -8.34 2.68 29.39
C GLY A 232 -7.73 3.73 30.31
N LEU A 233 -7.02 4.71 29.75
CA LEU A 233 -6.30 5.76 30.47
C LEU A 233 -7.10 7.07 30.56
N ASP A 234 -8.38 7.05 30.18
CA ASP A 234 -9.27 8.21 30.29
C ASP A 234 -9.88 8.29 31.70
N GLU A 235 -9.61 9.40 32.39
CA GLU A 235 -10.09 9.70 33.74
C GLU A 235 -11.63 9.86 33.79
N ASN A 236 -12.25 10.18 32.65
CA ASN A 236 -13.70 10.42 32.54
C ASN A 236 -14.53 9.13 32.39
N ARG A 237 -13.91 7.95 32.50
CA ARG A 237 -14.57 6.63 32.33
C ARG A 237 -15.27 6.42 30.97
N GLN A 238 -14.92 7.20 29.94
CA GLN A 238 -15.36 6.94 28.57
C GLN A 238 -14.42 5.92 27.92
N LEU A 239 -14.52 4.68 28.37
CA LEU A 239 -13.60 3.61 27.96
C LEU A 239 -14.09 2.90 26.71
N ASP A 240 -13.14 2.45 25.88
CA ASP A 240 -13.44 1.56 24.76
C ASP A 240 -13.99 0.21 25.29
N PRO A 241 -15.10 -0.32 24.75
CA PRO A 241 -15.69 -1.57 25.23
C PRO A 241 -14.73 -2.76 25.18
N ALA A 242 -13.82 -2.82 24.20
CA ALA A 242 -12.83 -3.88 24.13
C ALA A 242 -11.73 -3.73 25.19
N PHE A 243 -11.46 -2.51 25.69
CA PHE A 243 -10.58 -2.32 26.85
C PHE A 243 -11.18 -2.95 28.10
N LEU A 244 -12.49 -2.76 28.35
CA LEU A 244 -13.16 -3.35 29.52
C LEU A 244 -12.98 -4.88 29.56
N VAL A 245 -13.23 -5.56 28.43
CA VAL A 245 -13.03 -7.02 28.34
C VAL A 245 -11.58 -7.42 28.62
N ARG A 246 -10.60 -6.69 28.07
CA ARG A 246 -9.17 -6.95 28.35
C ARG A 246 -8.81 -6.72 29.81
N ARG A 247 -9.42 -5.73 30.46
CA ARG A 247 -9.20 -5.41 31.87
C ARG A 247 -9.70 -6.54 32.77
N GLU A 248 -10.93 -7.01 32.55
CA GLU A 248 -11.48 -8.16 33.27
C GLU A 248 -10.63 -9.43 33.09
N ALA A 249 -10.16 -9.68 31.86
CA ALA A 249 -9.25 -10.81 31.60
C ALA A 249 -7.90 -10.66 32.33
N GLN A 250 -7.35 -9.45 32.39
CA GLN A 250 -6.11 -9.16 33.12
C GLN A 250 -6.27 -9.37 34.62
N GLU A 251 -7.42 -9.02 35.19
CA GLU A 251 -7.69 -9.25 36.62
C GLU A 251 -7.62 -10.75 36.98
N ILE A 252 -8.06 -11.64 36.09
CA ILE A 252 -7.92 -13.09 36.30
C ILE A 252 -6.46 -13.54 36.22
N LEU A 253 -5.67 -12.97 35.30
CA LEU A 253 -4.24 -13.27 35.21
C LEU A 253 -3.44 -12.78 36.42
N ASP A 254 -3.80 -11.62 36.98
CA ASP A 254 -3.13 -11.04 38.14
C ASP A 254 -3.40 -11.85 39.43
N LEU A 255 -4.43 -12.71 39.43
CA LEU A 255 -4.77 -13.63 40.52
C LEU A 255 -4.06 -15.00 40.41
N ALA A 256 -3.45 -15.31 39.27
CA ALA A 256 -2.79 -16.59 38.98
C ALA A 256 -1.28 -16.56 39.30
#